data_AF-A0A553ST16-F1
#
_entry.id   AF-A0A553ST16-F1
#
_cell.length_a   1.000
_cell.length_b   1.000
_cell.length_c   1.000
_cell.angle_alpha   90.00
_cell.angle_beta   90.00
_cell.angle_gamma   90.00
#
_symmetry.space_group_name_H-M   'P 1'
#
loop_
_entity.id
_entity.type
_entity.pdbx_description
1 polymer ?
#
loop_
_entity_poly.entity_id
_entity_poly.type
_entity_poly.pdbx_seq_one_letter_code
_entity_poly.pdbx_strand_id
1 'polypeptide(L)'
;MDIDFFWIGAGLAVFGYFIGDGLKNFKNPKGSPSGHPTLIKEKDLYIYLGLRPEEVKELLVKYPEAPKLVLKGTTYYPYEHFTQWLSSEDIYKNR
;
A
#
# COMPACT_ATOMS: atom_id res chain seq x y z
N MET A 1 -18.89 8.04 46.52
CA MET A 1 -18.09 6.81 46.48
C MET A 1 -18.36 6.00 45.22
N ASP A 2 -19.57 5.44 44.97
CA ASP A 2 -19.80 4.61 43.77
C ASP A 2 -19.75 5.38 42.44
N ILE A 3 -20.26 6.61 42.42
CA ILE A 3 -20.23 7.48 41.22
C ILE A 3 -18.81 7.94 40.87
N ASP A 4 -17.93 8.05 41.86
CA ASP A 4 -16.56 8.51 41.67
C ASP A 4 -15.74 7.43 40.94
N PHE A 5 -15.90 6.17 41.35
CA PHE A 5 -15.29 5.03 40.65
C PHE A 5 -15.86 4.82 39.24
N PHE A 6 -17.13 5.13 39.02
CA PHE A 6 -17.73 5.10 37.68
C PHE A 6 -17.05 6.11 36.73
N TRP A 7 -16.87 7.36 37.17
CA TRP A 7 -16.22 8.38 36.34
C TRP A 7 -14.73 8.11 36.12
N ILE A 8 -14.04 7.55 37.12
CA ILE A 8 -12.65 7.09 36.96
C ILE A 8 -12.59 5.96 35.92
N GLY A 9 -13.50 4.99 35.99
CA GLY A 9 -13.58 3.90 35.02
C GLY A 9 -13.90 4.38 33.61
N ALA A 10 -14.85 5.31 33.46
CA ALA A 10 -15.19 5.92 32.18
C ALA A 10 -14.00 6.72 31.60
N GLY A 11 -13.30 7.49 32.43
CA GLY A 11 -12.10 8.22 32.02
C GLY A 11 -10.98 7.30 31.55
N LEU A 12 -10.75 6.18 32.27
CA LEU A 12 -9.74 5.19 31.90
C LEU A 12 -10.09 4.49 30.58
N ALA A 13 -11.36 4.16 30.35
CA ALA A 13 -11.83 3.57 29.11
C ALA A 13 -11.62 4.50 27.91
N VAL A 14 -11.98 5.79 28.06
CA VAL A 14 -11.78 6.82 27.03
C VAL A 14 -10.28 7.02 26.76
N PHE A 15 -9.45 7.11 27.81
CA PHE A 15 -8.00 7.22 27.68
C PHE A 15 -7.38 6.02 26.95
N GLY A 16 -7.81 4.80 27.30
CA GLY A 16 -7.38 3.57 26.64
C GLY A 16 -7.77 3.53 25.16
N TYR A 17 -8.98 3.98 24.82
CA TYR A 17 -9.43 4.10 23.43
C TYR A 17 -8.54 5.05 22.63
N PHE A 18 -8.26 6.26 23.16
CA PHE A 18 -7.42 7.25 22.46
C PHE A 18 -5.96 6.81 22.30
N ILE A 19 -5.36 6.16 23.31
CA ILE A 19 -4.01 5.59 23.18
C ILE A 19 -4.00 4.48 22.13
N GLY A 20 -4.97 3.56 22.20
CA GLY A 20 -5.08 2.47 21.23
C GLY A 20 -5.24 2.99 19.82
N ASP A 21 -6.09 4.00 19.61
CA ASP A 21 -6.34 4.59 18.30
C ASP A 21 -5.15 5.42 17.78
N GLY A 22 -4.48 6.17 18.65
CA GLY A 22 -3.26 6.90 18.32
C GLY A 22 -2.10 5.97 17.91
N LEU A 23 -1.98 4.79 18.53
CA LEU A 23 -0.95 3.81 18.20
C LEU A 23 -1.19 3.10 16.85
N LYS A 24 -2.44 2.99 16.37
CA LYS A 24 -2.75 2.34 15.09
C LYS A 24 -2.05 2.99 13.90
N ASN A 25 -1.79 4.30 13.96
CA ASN A 25 -1.15 5.07 12.89
C ASN A 25 0.30 5.47 13.19
N PHE A 26 0.81 5.17 14.40
CA PHE A 26 2.12 5.63 14.87
C PHE A 26 3.30 5.11 14.04
N LYS A 27 3.18 3.90 13.46
CA LYS A 27 4.25 3.31 12.64
C LYS A 27 4.26 3.73 11.18
N ASN A 28 3.24 4.42 10.66
CA ASN A 28 3.23 4.82 9.26
C ASN A 28 2.41 6.10 9.00
N PRO A 29 2.83 7.28 9.51
CA PRO A 29 2.14 8.56 9.25
C PRO A 29 2.15 8.96 7.76
N LYS A 30 2.93 8.28 6.92
CA LYS A 30 2.99 8.42 5.46
C LYS A 30 2.48 7.19 4.71
N GLY A 31 1.91 6.22 5.44
CA GLY A 31 1.36 5.02 4.86
C GLY A 31 0.11 5.33 4.09
N SER A 32 0.00 4.80 2.88
CA SER A 32 -1.29 4.76 2.22
C SER A 32 -2.30 4.05 3.13
N PRO A 33 -3.54 4.56 3.26
CA PRO A 33 -4.62 3.86 3.96
C PRO A 33 -4.81 2.42 3.49
N SER A 34 -4.44 2.12 2.24
CA SER A 34 -4.54 0.79 1.64
C SER A 34 -3.41 -0.19 2.01
N GLY A 35 -2.43 0.21 2.82
CA GLY A 35 -1.29 -0.64 3.20
C GLY A 35 -0.21 -0.80 2.11
N HIS A 36 -0.42 -0.24 0.92
CA HIS A 36 0.52 -0.26 -0.21
C HIS A 36 0.76 1.16 -0.75
N PRO A 37 1.97 1.53 -1.20
CA PRO A 37 2.22 2.86 -1.75
C PRO A 37 1.41 3.08 -3.02
N THR A 38 0.92 4.32 -3.22
CA THR A 38 0.20 4.71 -4.44
C THR A 38 1.09 4.58 -5.68
N LEU A 39 2.37 4.92 -5.55
CA LEU A 39 3.36 4.87 -6.62
C LEU A 39 4.58 4.06 -6.20
N ILE A 40 4.96 3.10 -7.04
CA ILE A 40 6.08 2.21 -6.81
C ILE A 40 7.18 2.54 -7.82
N LYS A 41 8.42 2.74 -7.35
CA LYS A 41 9.55 2.90 -8.28
C LYS A 41 9.76 1.60 -9.04
N GLU A 42 10.14 1.68 -10.32
CA GLU A 42 10.44 0.50 -11.14
C GLU A 42 11.39 -0.48 -10.44
N LYS A 43 12.47 0.05 -9.85
CA LYS A 43 13.47 -0.75 -9.13
C LYS A 43 12.91 -1.51 -7.93
N ASP A 44 11.80 -1.06 -7.35
CA ASP A 44 11.18 -1.64 -6.15
C ASP A 44 9.95 -2.51 -6.51
N LEU A 45 9.55 -2.54 -7.78
CA LEU A 45 8.36 -3.23 -8.27
C LEU A 45 8.37 -4.72 -7.97
N TYR A 46 9.55 -5.35 -8.00
CA TYR A 46 9.74 -6.77 -7.68
C TYR A 46 9.24 -7.15 -6.27
N ILE A 47 9.36 -6.23 -5.30
CA ILE A 47 8.91 -6.44 -3.91
C ILE A 47 7.39 -6.57 -3.87
N TYR A 48 6.68 -5.76 -4.66
CA TYR A 48 5.22 -5.68 -4.64
C TYR A 48 4.55 -6.74 -5.51
N LEU A 49 5.27 -7.28 -6.51
CA LEU A 49 4.81 -8.36 -7.36
C LEU A 49 5.16 -9.75 -6.83
N GLY A 50 6.05 -9.85 -5.84
CA GLY A 50 6.56 -11.14 -5.37
C GLY A 50 7.39 -11.89 -6.42
N LEU A 51 8.03 -11.14 -7.32
CA LEU A 51 8.85 -11.66 -8.42
C LEU A 51 10.33 -11.36 -8.18
N ARG A 52 11.22 -12.05 -8.89
CA ARG A 52 12.63 -11.69 -8.96
C ARG A 52 12.83 -10.46 -9.85
N PRO A 53 13.89 -9.65 -9.62
CA PRO A 53 14.17 -8.47 -10.45
C PRO A 53 14.25 -8.77 -11.95
N GLU A 54 14.76 -9.94 -12.33
CA GLU A 54 14.91 -10.36 -13.73
C GLU A 54 13.55 -10.66 -14.38
N GLU A 55 12.64 -11.28 -13.64
CA GLU A 55 11.29 -11.61 -14.10
C GLU A 55 10.46 -10.34 -14.29
N VAL A 56 10.64 -9.34 -13.42
CA VAL A 56 10.02 -8.02 -13.60
C VAL A 56 10.55 -7.33 -14.85
N LYS A 57 11.86 -7.40 -15.12
CA LYS A 57 12.42 -6.82 -16.36
C LYS A 57 11.84 -7.51 -17.59
N GLU A 58 11.75 -8.84 -17.59
CA GLU A 58 11.15 -9.60 -18.68
C GLU A 58 9.68 -9.20 -18.89
N LEU A 59 8.90 -9.10 -17.81
CA LEU A 59 7.50 -8.65 -17.84
C LEU A 59 7.37 -7.26 -18.48
N LEU A 60 8.19 -6.30 -18.06
CA LEU A 60 8.13 -4.92 -18.55
C LEU A 60 8.63 -4.77 -19.99
N VAL A 61 9.55 -5.64 -20.44
CA VAL A 61 9.96 -5.72 -21.84
C VAL A 61 8.86 -6.32 -22.71
N LYS A 62 8.17 -7.35 -22.21
CA LYS A 62 7.09 -8.03 -22.92
C LYS A 62 5.84 -7.15 -23.07
N TYR A 63 5.57 -6.32 -22.06
CA TYR A 63 4.40 -5.43 -22.01
C TYR A 63 4.81 -3.97 -21.80
N PRO A 64 5.36 -3.29 -22.81
CA PRO A 64 5.81 -1.90 -22.70
C PRO A 64 4.67 -0.91 -22.42
N GLU A 65 3.43 -1.28 -22.73
CA GLU A 65 2.18 -0.54 -22.46
C GLU A 65 1.70 -0.60 -21.01
N ALA A 66 2.40 -1.34 -20.13
CA ALA A 66 2.02 -1.44 -18.74
C ALA A 66 1.87 -0.06 -18.07
N PRO A 67 0.86 0.15 -17.19
CA PRO A 67 0.56 1.44 -16.59
C PRO A 67 1.78 2.04 -15.86
N LYS A 68 2.31 3.14 -16.37
CA LYS A 68 3.49 3.82 -15.81
C LYS A 68 3.40 5.33 -15.97
N LEU A 69 4.15 6.03 -15.14
CA LEU A 69 4.33 7.48 -15.23
C LEU A 69 5.75 7.88 -14.87
N VAL A 70 6.20 9.01 -15.38
CA VAL A 70 7.57 9.51 -15.16
C VAL A 70 7.50 10.79 -14.33
N LEU A 71 8.15 10.78 -13.17
CA LEU A 71 8.28 11.95 -12.30
C LEU A 71 9.76 12.27 -12.11
N LYS A 72 10.19 13.47 -12.54
CA LYS A 72 11.60 13.92 -12.44
C LYS A 72 12.60 12.90 -13.02
N GLY A 73 12.26 12.27 -14.13
CA GLY A 73 13.10 11.26 -14.79
C GLY A 73 13.11 9.87 -14.13
N THR A 74 12.32 9.66 -13.06
CA THR A 74 12.15 8.34 -12.45
C THR A 74 10.81 7.73 -12.88
N THR A 75 10.83 6.49 -13.36
CA THR A 75 9.63 5.73 -13.70
C THR A 75 8.97 5.17 -12.44
N TYR A 76 7.67 5.39 -12.33
CA TYR A 76 6.80 4.86 -11.29
C TYR A 76 5.64 4.08 -11.89
N TYR A 77 5.22 3.05 -11.17
CA TYR A 77 4.08 2.20 -11.46
C TYR A 77 2.98 2.47 -10.42
N PRO A 78 1.79 2.95 -10.82
CA PRO A 78 0.69 3.13 -9.89
C PRO A 78 0.16 1.77 -9.44
N TYR A 79 0.23 1.48 -8.14
CA TYR A 79 -0.01 0.12 -7.63
C TYR A 79 -1.38 -0.45 -8.04
N GLU A 80 -2.47 0.28 -7.79
CA GLU A 80 -3.83 -0.18 -8.07
C GLU A 80 -4.08 -0.39 -9.56
N HIS A 81 -3.66 0.56 -10.41
CA HIS A 81 -3.82 0.43 -11.86
C HIS A 81 -2.95 -0.69 -12.43
N PHE A 82 -1.74 -0.86 -11.91
CA PHE A 82 -0.83 -1.89 -12.38
C PHE A 82 -1.30 -3.30 -11.98
N THR A 83 -1.84 -3.49 -10.77
CA THR A 83 -2.39 -4.79 -10.34
C THR A 83 -3.70 -5.14 -11.05
N GLN A 84 -4.55 -4.15 -11.29
CA GLN A 84 -5.75 -4.31 -12.13
C GLN A 84 -5.38 -4.71 -13.56
N TRP A 85 -4.40 -4.03 -14.15
CA TRP A 85 -3.86 -4.38 -15.47
C TRP A 85 -3.27 -5.78 -15.49
N LEU A 86 -2.49 -6.16 -14.47
CA LEU A 86 -1.93 -7.52 -14.34
C LEU A 86 -3.00 -8.61 -14.30
N SER A 87 -4.14 -8.30 -13.70
CA SER A 87 -5.28 -9.21 -13.57
C SER A 87 -6.24 -9.16 -14.75
N SER A 88 -5.99 -8.27 -15.72
CA SER A 88 -6.84 -8.13 -16.90
C SER A 88 -6.66 -9.30 -17.87
N GLU A 89 -7.74 -9.69 -18.55
CA GLU A 89 -7.68 -10.78 -19.53
C GLU A 89 -6.75 -10.47 -20.71
N ASP A 90 -6.38 -9.20 -20.93
CA ASP A 90 -5.53 -8.77 -22.04
C ASP A 90 -4.12 -9.39 -21.96
N ILE A 91 -3.63 -9.68 -20.74
CA ILE A 91 -2.34 -10.37 -20.54
C ILE A 91 -2.44 -11.86 -20.90
N TYR A 92 -3.64 -12.46 -20.79
CA TYR A 92 -3.87 -13.89 -20.98
C TYR A 92 -4.45 -14.24 -22.35
N LYS A 93 -5.04 -13.27 -23.06
CA LYS A 93 -5.60 -13.43 -24.41
C LYS A 93 -4.54 -13.44 -25.52
N ASN A 94 -3.34 -12.94 -25.25
CA ASN A 94 -2.26 -12.87 -26.24
C ASN A 94 -1.42 -14.17 -26.32
N ARG A 95 -2.06 -15.33 -26.13
CA ARG A 95 -1.42 -16.66 -26.11
C ARG A 95 -1.96 -17.56 -27.22
#